data_AF-A0A354YXJ0-F1
#
_entry.id   AF-A0A354YXJ0-F1
#
_cell.length_a   1.000
_cell.length_b   1.000
_cell.length_c   1.000
_cell.angle_alpha   90.00
_cell.angle_beta   90.00
_cell.angle_gamma   90.00
#
_symmetry.space_group_name_H-M   'P 1'
#
loop_
_entity.id
_entity.type
_entity.pdbx_description
1 polymer ?
#
loop_
_entity_poly.entity_id
_entity_poly.type
_entity_poly.pdbx_seq_one_letter_code
_entity_poly.pdbx_strand_id
1 'polypeptide(L)'
;MFKFELLQEDKTSAARLGRLSTAHTTVDTPIFMPVGTQATVKTLTPEDLYEIGAGIILANAYHLYLRPGCELIQQAGGLHRFMNWKKGILTDSGGFQVFSLSKLRDINDDGVWFHSHIDGSRHFLTP
;
A
#
# COMPACT_ATOMS: atom_id res chain seq x y z
N MET A 1 10.06 14.48 2.45
CA MET A 1 10.87 14.29 3.68
C MET A 1 10.61 12.89 4.21
N PHE A 2 11.68 12.14 4.48
CA PHE A 2 11.63 10.81 5.10
C PHE A 2 12.74 10.78 6.15
N LYS A 3 12.40 10.44 7.39
CA LYS A 3 13.34 10.33 8.51
C LYS A 3 12.94 9.18 9.40
N PHE A 4 13.91 8.34 9.75
CA PHE A 4 13.74 7.32 10.76
C PHE A 4 14.68 7.61 11.93
N GLU A 5 14.14 7.56 13.14
CA GLU A 5 14.89 7.79 14.38
C GLU A 5 14.76 6.55 15.27
N LEU A 6 15.88 6.00 15.71
CA LEU A 6 15.90 4.93 16.69
C LEU A 6 15.84 5.55 18.09
N LEU A 7 14.75 5.32 18.81
CA LEU A 7 14.49 5.94 20.11
C LEU A 7 15.04 5.08 21.25
N GLN A 8 14.87 3.77 21.14
CA GLN A 8 15.34 2.83 22.15
C GLN A 8 15.59 1.44 21.55
N GLU A 9 16.61 0.77 22.07
CA GLU A 9 16.89 -0.63 21.80
C GLU A 9 16.71 -1.43 23.08
N ASP A 10 16.15 -2.64 22.95
CA ASP A 10 16.12 -3.58 24.06
C ASP A 10 17.50 -4.21 24.29
N LYS A 11 17.90 -4.42 25.55
CA LYS A 11 19.26 -4.90 25.87
C LYS A 11 19.41 -6.42 25.73
N THR A 12 18.30 -7.16 25.67
CA THR A 12 18.30 -8.62 25.73
C THR A 12 17.71 -9.28 24.47
N SER A 13 17.17 -8.48 23.54
CA SER A 13 16.56 -8.94 22.29
C SER A 13 16.86 -7.99 21.12
N ALA A 14 16.38 -8.33 19.92
CA ALA A 14 16.51 -7.48 18.73
C ALA A 14 15.39 -6.42 18.60
N ALA A 15 14.59 -6.20 19.65
CA ALA A 15 13.47 -5.27 19.62
C ALA A 15 13.95 -3.81 19.61
N ARG A 16 13.23 -2.96 18.86
CA ARG A 16 13.57 -1.55 18.63
C ARG A 16 12.32 -0.70 18.69
N LEU A 17 12.35 0.36 19.48
CA LEU A 17 11.40 1.47 19.41
C LEU A 17 12.00 2.52 18.49
N GLY A 18 11.28 2.86 17.43
CA GLY A 18 11.69 3.87 16.48
C GLY A 18 10.56 4.85 16.18
N ARG A 19 10.88 5.91 15.45
CA ARG A 19 9.94 6.90 14.95
C ARG A 19 10.19 7.15 13.47
N LEU A 20 9.17 6.92 12.67
CA LEU A 20 9.16 7.17 11.23
C LEU A 20 8.39 8.45 10.94
N SER A 21 9.07 9.44 10.39
CA SER A 21 8.49 10.70 9.92
C SER A 21 8.50 10.75 8.40
N THR A 22 7.32 10.96 7.82
CA THR A 22 7.10 11.14 6.38
C THR A 22 6.42 12.49 6.13
N ALA A 23 6.11 12.81 4.87
CA ALA A 23 5.39 14.03 4.54
C ALA A 23 3.96 14.10 5.13
N HIS A 24 3.31 12.96 5.40
CA HIS A 24 1.90 12.91 5.82
C HIS A 24 1.69 12.33 7.22
N THR A 25 2.71 11.72 7.83
CA THR A 25 2.56 11.08 9.12
C THR A 25 3.87 10.99 9.89
N THR A 26 3.76 11.04 11.22
CA THR A 26 4.82 10.66 12.15
C THR A 26 4.27 9.55 13.02
N VAL A 27 4.90 8.38 12.98
CA VAL A 27 4.42 7.17 13.66
C VAL A 27 5.56 6.47 14.39
N ASP A 28 5.27 5.89 15.54
CA ASP A 28 6.23 5.05 16.26
C ASP A 28 6.22 3.63 15.69
N THR A 29 7.38 2.96 15.70
CA THR A 29 7.56 1.57 15.28
C THR A 29 7.94 0.72 16.50
N PRO A 30 7.44 -0.52 16.65
CA PRO A 30 6.73 -1.33 15.66
C PRO A 30 5.30 -0.84 15.39
N ILE A 31 4.86 -0.90 14.13
CA ILE A 31 3.53 -0.47 13.72
C ILE A 31 2.85 -1.54 12.87
N PHE A 32 1.55 -1.71 13.09
CA PHE A 32 0.68 -2.49 12.22
C PHE A 32 0.01 -1.58 11.20
N MET A 33 -0.06 -2.02 9.94
CA MET A 33 -0.66 -1.25 8.84
C MET A 33 -1.93 -1.95 8.37
N PRO A 34 -3.13 -1.37 8.59
CA PRO A 34 -4.36 -1.86 7.97
C PRO A 34 -4.23 -1.90 6.44
N VAL A 35 -4.73 -2.97 5.82
CA VAL A 35 -4.57 -3.21 4.38
C VAL A 35 -5.82 -2.75 3.63
N GLY A 36 -5.65 -1.76 2.76
CA GLY A 36 -6.62 -1.31 1.78
C GLY A 36 -6.40 -2.00 0.42
N THR A 37 -7.41 -2.72 -0.07
CA THR A 37 -7.30 -3.45 -1.34
C THR A 37 -7.84 -2.67 -2.53
N GLN A 38 -8.92 -1.90 -2.38
CA GLN A 38 -9.50 -1.08 -3.46
C GLN A 38 -9.73 0.35 -2.99
N ALA A 39 -8.65 1.00 -2.54
CA ALA A 39 -8.70 2.31 -1.89
C ALA A 39 -9.61 2.37 -0.65
N THR A 40 -9.89 1.22 -0.05
CA THR A 40 -10.67 1.10 1.19
C THR A 40 -10.12 -0.05 2.00
N VAL A 41 -10.06 0.14 3.32
CA VAL A 41 -9.97 -0.98 4.26
C VAL A 41 -11.37 -1.59 4.32
N LYS A 42 -11.48 -2.91 4.15
CA LYS A 42 -12.80 -3.54 4.08
C LYS A 42 -13.56 -3.29 5.38
N THR A 43 -14.85 -2.97 5.23
CA THR A 43 -15.82 -2.70 6.31
C THR A 43 -15.53 -1.53 7.24
N LEU A 44 -14.51 -0.71 6.97
CA LEU A 44 -14.13 0.43 7.80
C LEU A 44 -14.10 1.72 6.98
N THR A 45 -14.63 2.77 7.57
CA THR A 45 -14.49 4.14 7.09
C THR A 45 -13.11 4.71 7.45
N PRO A 46 -12.64 5.77 6.77
CA PRO A 46 -11.45 6.50 7.20
C PRO A 46 -11.54 6.99 8.66
N GLU A 47 -12.74 7.36 9.10
CA GLU A 47 -13.03 7.79 10.48
C GLU A 47 -12.74 6.67 11.48
N ASP A 48 -13.21 5.45 11.23
CA ASP A 48 -12.91 4.28 12.07
C ASP A 48 -11.40 4.05 12.19
N LEU A 49 -10.66 4.24 11.09
CA LEU A 49 -9.19 4.10 11.07
C LEU A 49 -8.50 5.18 11.91
N TYR A 50 -9.03 6.40 11.92
CA TYR A 50 -8.52 7.44 12.80
C TYR A 50 -8.79 7.12 14.28
N GLU A 51 -9.98 6.61 14.60
CA GLU A 51 -10.37 6.25 15.97
C GLU A 51 -9.50 5.13 16.55
N ILE A 52 -9.17 4.11 15.77
CA ILE A 52 -8.24 3.03 16.21
C ILE A 52 -6.77 3.47 16.24
N GLY A 53 -6.48 4.75 15.92
CA GLY A 53 -5.14 5.30 15.97
C GLY A 53 -4.24 4.91 14.80
N ALA A 54 -4.80 4.43 13.67
CA ALA A 54 -3.99 4.10 12.51
C ALA A 54 -3.24 5.36 12.01
N GLY A 55 -1.91 5.26 11.98
CA GLY A 55 -1.01 6.33 11.54
C GLY A 55 -0.59 6.22 10.08
N ILE A 56 -0.68 5.01 9.53
CA ILE A 56 -0.28 4.65 8.17
C ILE A 56 -1.06 3.40 7.76
N ILE A 57 -1.40 3.30 6.48
CA ILE A 57 -2.08 2.13 5.90
C ILE A 57 -1.27 1.58 4.74
N LEU A 58 -1.51 0.31 4.39
CA LEU A 58 -0.99 -0.30 3.17
C LEU A 58 -2.07 -0.25 2.09
N ALA A 59 -1.76 0.28 0.91
CA ALA A 59 -2.64 0.26 -0.26
C ALA A 59 -2.11 -0.70 -1.32
N ASN A 60 -2.95 -1.60 -1.80
CA ASN A 60 -2.55 -2.58 -2.78
C ASN A 60 -2.52 -2.00 -4.20
N ALA A 61 -1.34 -1.86 -4.79
CA ALA A 61 -1.17 -1.27 -6.11
C ALA A 61 -1.77 -2.15 -7.23
N TYR A 62 -1.68 -3.48 -7.12
CA TYR A 62 -2.22 -4.40 -8.14
C TYR A 62 -3.72 -4.20 -8.34
N HIS A 63 -4.48 -4.15 -7.25
CA HIS A 63 -5.93 -3.95 -7.33
C HIS A 63 -6.26 -2.53 -7.81
N LEU A 64 -5.60 -1.50 -7.27
CA LEU A 64 -5.81 -0.11 -7.69
C LEU A 64 -5.53 0.11 -9.17
N TYR A 65 -4.50 -0.54 -9.71
CA TYR A 65 -4.12 -0.50 -11.12
C TYR A 65 -5.21 -1.08 -12.02
N LEU A 66 -5.80 -2.23 -11.65
CA LEU A 66 -6.85 -2.86 -12.44
C LEU A 66 -8.21 -2.18 -12.28
N ARG A 67 -8.54 -1.74 -11.07
CA ARG A 67 -9.77 -1.01 -10.77
C ARG A 67 -9.60 -0.21 -9.46
N PRO A 68 -9.76 1.12 -9.50
CA PRO A 68 -10.37 1.92 -10.57
C PRO A 68 -9.45 2.27 -11.75
N GLY A 69 -8.15 2.03 -11.65
CA GLY A 69 -7.16 2.48 -12.63
C GLY A 69 -6.49 3.79 -12.24
N CYS A 70 -5.23 3.94 -12.65
CA CYS A 70 -4.39 5.07 -12.26
C CYS A 70 -4.92 6.42 -12.76
N GLU A 71 -5.52 6.47 -13.95
CA GLU A 71 -6.05 7.70 -14.53
C GLU A 71 -7.17 8.31 -13.68
N LEU A 72 -8.12 7.49 -13.21
CA LEU A 72 -9.21 7.98 -12.37
C LEU A 72 -8.69 8.46 -11.00
N ILE A 73 -7.73 7.73 -10.42
CA ILE A 73 -7.09 8.14 -9.16
C ILE A 73 -6.37 9.49 -9.34
N GLN A 74 -5.69 9.68 -10.47
CA GLN A 74 -5.01 10.93 -10.78
C GLN A 74 -6.01 12.09 -10.95
N GLN A 75 -7.12 11.87 -11.68
CA GLN A 75 -8.18 12.85 -11.86
C GLN A 75 -8.87 13.25 -10.54
N ALA A 76 -9.00 12.31 -9.60
CA ALA A 76 -9.48 12.59 -8.24
C ALA A 76 -8.47 13.38 -7.39
N GLY A 77 -7.28 13.67 -7.91
CA GLY A 77 -6.21 14.40 -7.22
C GLY A 77 -5.34 13.52 -6.33
N GLY A 78 -5.21 12.24 -6.68
CA GLY A 78 -4.34 11.26 -6.03
C GLY A 78 -5.06 10.37 -5.01
N LEU A 79 -4.37 9.30 -4.60
CA LEU A 79 -4.96 8.23 -3.79
C LEU A 79 -5.52 8.73 -2.44
N HIS A 80 -4.81 9.64 -1.76
CA HIS A 80 -5.26 10.26 -0.51
C HIS A 80 -6.66 10.90 -0.65
N ARG A 81 -6.88 11.69 -1.72
CA ARG A 81 -8.16 12.33 -1.99
C ARG A 81 -9.22 11.32 -2.40
N PHE A 82 -8.85 10.37 -3.26
CA PHE A 82 -9.75 9.32 -3.73
C PHE A 82 -10.35 8.50 -2.59
N MET A 83 -9.56 8.21 -1.55
CA MET A 83 -10.00 7.41 -0.40
C MET A 83 -10.36 8.21 0.86
N ASN A 84 -10.32 9.54 0.80
CA ASN A 84 -10.48 10.42 1.96
C ASN A 84 -9.54 10.08 3.15
N TRP A 85 -8.29 9.69 2.85
CA TRP A 85 -7.27 9.40 3.85
C TRP A 85 -6.18 10.47 3.84
N LYS A 86 -5.88 11.04 5.00
CA LYS A 86 -4.97 12.19 5.12
C LYS A 86 -3.61 11.85 5.75
N LYS A 87 -3.44 10.63 6.28
CA LYS A 87 -2.19 10.18 6.89
C LYS A 87 -1.37 9.35 5.90
N GLY A 88 -0.30 8.69 6.37
CA GLY A 88 0.62 7.96 5.51
C GLY A 88 -0.04 6.81 4.73
N ILE A 89 0.41 6.59 3.50
CA ILE A 89 0.07 5.42 2.68
C ILE A 89 1.38 4.78 2.25
N LEU A 90 1.51 3.48 2.47
CA LEU A 90 2.51 2.63 1.84
C LEU A 90 1.84 1.88 0.71
N THR A 91 2.30 2.04 -0.52
CA THR A 91 1.87 1.20 -1.64
C THR A 91 2.81 0.03 -1.78
N ASP A 92 2.28 -1.19 -1.91
CA ASP A 92 3.09 -2.30 -2.41
C ASP A 92 3.34 -2.16 -3.92
N SER A 93 4.18 -3.03 -4.49
CA SER A 93 4.45 -3.04 -5.94
C SER A 93 3.43 -3.87 -6.74
N GLY A 94 2.56 -4.63 -6.08
CA GLY A 94 1.65 -5.58 -6.72
C GLY A 94 2.29 -6.88 -7.21
N GLY A 95 3.62 -7.02 -7.13
CA GLY A 95 4.32 -8.21 -7.65
C GLY A 95 3.89 -9.53 -7.00
N PHE A 96 3.58 -9.51 -5.71
CA PHE A 96 3.09 -10.69 -5.00
C PHE A 96 1.72 -11.15 -5.53
N GLN A 97 0.82 -10.23 -5.87
CA GLN A 97 -0.50 -10.51 -6.42
C GLN A 97 -0.40 -11.04 -7.84
N VAL A 98 0.50 -10.47 -8.65
CA VAL A 98 0.80 -11.02 -9.97
C VAL A 98 1.29 -12.46 -9.86
N PHE A 99 2.14 -12.77 -8.89
CA PHE A 99 2.63 -14.12 -8.64
C PHE A 99 1.55 -15.09 -8.10
N SER A 100 0.64 -14.62 -7.24
CA SER A 100 -0.34 -15.48 -6.56
C SER A 100 -1.67 -15.65 -7.29
N LEU A 101 -2.13 -14.64 -8.03
CA LEU A 101 -3.48 -14.63 -8.65
C LEU A 101 -3.45 -14.91 -10.16
N SER A 102 -2.35 -14.62 -10.84
CA SER A 102 -2.26 -14.87 -12.29
C SER A 102 -1.83 -16.31 -12.57
N LYS A 103 -2.80 -17.17 -12.91
CA LYS A 103 -2.54 -18.51 -13.45
C LYS A 103 -1.79 -18.44 -14.79
N LEU A 104 -1.94 -17.34 -15.53
CA LEU A 104 -1.34 -17.10 -16.84
C LEU A 104 -0.43 -15.88 -16.74
N ARG A 105 0.79 -16.12 -16.25
CA ARG A 105 1.86 -15.12 -16.19
C ARG A 105 3.07 -15.59 -16.99
N ASP A 106 3.76 -14.63 -17.58
CA ASP A 106 5.03 -14.83 -18.25
C ASP A 106 6.02 -13.81 -17.67
N ILE A 107 7.10 -14.32 -17.06
CA ILE A 107 8.09 -13.52 -16.33
C ILE A 107 9.39 -13.58 -17.11
N ASN A 108 9.94 -12.42 -17.44
CA ASN A 108 11.25 -12.27 -18.06
C ASN A 108 12.04 -11.14 -17.35
N ASP A 109 13.27 -10.89 -17.80
CA ASP A 109 14.14 -9.89 -17.19
C ASP A 109 13.60 -8.45 -17.33
N ASP A 110 12.74 -8.20 -18.33
CA ASP A 110 12.13 -6.90 -18.58
C ASP A 110 10.89 -6.64 -17.71
N GLY A 111 10.23 -7.69 -17.21
CA GLY A 111 9.04 -7.58 -16.37
C GLY A 111 8.12 -8.80 -16.39
N VAL A 112 6.85 -8.57 -16.10
CA VAL A 112 5.84 -9.62 -16.02
C VAL A 112 4.60 -9.30 -16.85
N TRP A 113 4.28 -10.20 -17.77
CA TRP A 113 2.97 -10.25 -18.42
C TRP A 113 2.00 -11.03 -17.54
N PHE A 114 0.78 -10.52 -17.38
CA PHE A 114 -0.28 -11.21 -16.65
C PHE A 114 -1.65 -10.91 -17.24
N HIS A 115 -2.62 -11.76 -16.91
CA HIS A 115 -4.02 -11.52 -17.25
C HIS A 115 -4.78 -11.01 -16.01
N SER A 116 -5.60 -9.98 -16.22
CA SER A 116 -6.51 -9.45 -15.21
C SER A 116 -7.47 -10.52 -14.75
N HIS A 117 -7.62 -10.68 -13.43
CA HIS A 117 -8.61 -11.58 -12.84
C HIS A 117 -10.05 -11.03 -12.93
N ILE A 118 -10.22 -9.78 -13.37
CA ILE A 118 -11.51 -9.09 -13.45
C ILE A 118 -12.19 -9.38 -14.78
N ASP A 119 -11.44 -9.26 -15.88
CA ASP A 119 -11.96 -9.26 -17.26
C ASP A 119 -11.08 -10.05 -18.25
N GLY A 120 -9.94 -10.58 -17.80
CA GLY A 120 -9.03 -11.35 -18.64
C GLY A 120 -8.14 -10.52 -19.57
N SER A 121 -8.16 -9.19 -19.47
CA SER A 121 -7.26 -8.33 -20.26
C SER A 121 -5.78 -8.65 -19.97
N ARG A 122 -4.92 -8.52 -20.99
CA ARG A 122 -3.48 -8.76 -20.85
C ARG A 122 -2.75 -7.47 -20.49
N HIS A 123 -1.94 -7.51 -19.44
CA HIS A 123 -1.17 -6.39 -18.90
C HIS A 123 0.31 -6.73 -18.79
N PHE A 124 1.16 -5.71 -18.84
CA PHE A 124 2.60 -5.81 -18.61
C PHE A 124 3.00 -4.90 -17.46
N LEU A 125 3.77 -5.40 -16.51
CA LEU A 125 4.26 -4.66 -15.35
C LEU A 125 5.78 -4.79 -15.27
N THR A 126 6.44 -3.65 -15.13
CA THR A 126 7.90 -3.52 -15.01
C THR A 126 8.23 -2.76 -13.72
N PRO A 127 9.49 -2.77 -13.26
CA PRO A 127 9.97 -1.78 -12.28
C PRO A 127 9.72 -0.34 -12.76
#